data_AF-A0A0P7VQI8-F1
#
_entry.id   AF-A0A0P7VQI8-F1
#
_cell.length_a   1.000
_cell.length_b   1.000
_cell.length_c   1.000
_cell.angle_alpha   90.00
_cell.angle_beta   90.00
_cell.angle_gamma   90.00
#
_symmetry.space_group_name_H-M   'P 1'
#
loop_
_entity.id
_entity.type
_entity.pdbx_description
1 polymer ?
#
loop_
_entity_poly.entity_id
_entity_poly.type
_entity_poly.pdbx_seq_one_letter_code
_entity_poly.pdbx_strand_id
1 'polypeptide(L)'
;MKGGWSSWGRWGECSSDCGGGIQTRSRTCHAAQEDSNQCKGVVEEGRPCNPQPCTGKTRHTSRSQSLRSIDSRRRDEGDKPRHGLLAPQSVDSAAEEWSPWSVCSATCGEGWQSRTRFCVSSSYSTQCSGPLREQRPCNNSAVCPVHGTWDEWSPWSLCSSTCGRGYRDRTRTCTPPQFGGDPCIGPDKQTKFCNIAVCPVDGVWSEWSDWSSCSTSCSNGTMQRTRECNGPSYGGSECRGEWLETRDCFLRECPVDGKWQPWSSWGSCTKTCGGGSQQRQRTCYGPFYGGQQCPGDREEVRRCNEKRCPEPHEICDEENFANVVWKRTPAGDTAAMRCPPTATGLILRRCTLDEEGIAYWENPTYMKCTSNDYRHIQMMTREHLAKAQRGLAGDGVSDVLAKLRTISSDGTSYSGDLLAIVDVLKNMTEIFRRSYYSPRAADVENFIQSVSNLLMEENRERWEEAQLLGPNIKELFRLVEDFVDVIGLRMNDLQDTYEVTENLVLSIHRRPVTGTSDINFPMKSWRGVVDWARPDDRVTISRNILPMGKL
;
A
#
# COMPACT_ATOMS: atom_id res chain seq x y z
N MET A 1 -43.43 1.84 -16.67
CA MET A 1 -42.46 2.27 -15.63
C MET A 1 -42.42 1.18 -14.58
N LYS A 2 -41.25 0.64 -14.24
CA LYS A 2 -41.14 -0.44 -13.24
C LYS A 2 -41.45 0.14 -11.86
N GLY A 3 -42.46 -0.40 -11.17
CA GLY A 3 -42.83 0.01 -9.81
C GLY A 3 -41.76 -0.39 -8.79
N GLY A 4 -41.64 0.37 -7.70
CA GLY A 4 -40.63 0.18 -6.66
C GLY A 4 -40.51 1.38 -5.72
N TRP A 5 -39.62 1.27 -4.72
CA TRP A 5 -39.30 2.38 -3.82
C TRP A 5 -38.64 3.54 -4.56
N SER A 6 -39.06 4.78 -4.26
CA SER A 6 -38.28 5.97 -4.61
C SER A 6 -36.93 5.95 -3.90
N SER A 7 -35.98 6.74 -4.37
CA SER A 7 -34.80 7.08 -3.58
C SER A 7 -35.22 7.72 -2.24
N TRP A 8 -34.39 7.54 -1.22
CA TRP A 8 -34.59 8.16 0.08
C TRP A 8 -34.58 9.69 -0.03
N GLY A 9 -35.53 10.34 0.65
CA GLY A 9 -35.52 11.78 0.86
C GLY A 9 -34.28 12.25 1.64
N ARG A 10 -34.09 13.56 1.73
CA ARG A 10 -33.04 14.13 2.59
C ARG A 10 -33.39 13.88 4.07
N TRP A 11 -32.38 13.78 4.92
CA TRP A 11 -32.56 13.71 6.36
C TRP A 11 -33.23 14.98 6.88
N GLY A 12 -34.26 14.83 7.71
CA GLY A 12 -34.90 15.93 8.43
C GLY A 12 -33.96 16.55 9.48
N GLU A 13 -34.43 17.60 10.14
CA GLU A 13 -33.71 18.22 11.26
C GLU A 13 -33.67 17.28 12.47
N CYS A 14 -32.66 17.45 13.34
CA CYS A 14 -32.49 16.58 14.50
C CYS A 14 -33.55 16.91 15.55
N SER A 15 -34.15 15.88 16.17
CA SER A 15 -35.18 16.08 17.20
C SER A 15 -34.70 16.83 18.45
N SER A 16 -33.38 16.89 18.66
CA SER A 16 -32.75 17.53 19.81
C SER A 16 -31.47 18.22 19.37
N ASP A 17 -31.24 19.47 19.76
CA ASP A 17 -30.04 20.21 19.39
C ASP A 17 -28.77 19.72 20.13
N CYS A 18 -28.94 18.99 21.25
CA CYS A 18 -27.88 18.38 22.04
C CYS A 18 -28.44 17.23 22.91
N GLY A 19 -27.57 16.39 23.47
CA GLY A 19 -27.93 15.28 24.36
C GLY A 19 -28.39 14.01 23.66
N GLY A 20 -28.20 13.91 22.34
CA GLY A 20 -28.69 12.83 21.50
C GLY A 20 -30.12 13.06 21.03
N GLY A 21 -30.29 13.20 19.72
CA GLY A 21 -31.58 13.24 19.03
C GLY A 21 -31.64 12.23 17.89
N ILE A 22 -32.75 12.17 17.17
CA ILE A 22 -32.94 11.29 16.02
C ILE A 22 -33.33 12.14 14.80
N GLN A 23 -32.65 11.92 13.67
CA GLN A 23 -33.06 12.42 12.36
C GLN A 23 -33.77 11.31 11.62
N THR A 24 -34.90 11.61 11.00
CA THR A 24 -35.65 10.66 10.16
C THR A 24 -35.62 11.09 8.69
N ARG A 25 -35.70 10.11 7.78
CA ARG A 25 -35.99 10.34 6.36
C ARG A 25 -36.95 9.29 5.85
N SER A 26 -37.74 9.64 4.84
CA SER A 26 -38.76 8.78 4.26
C SER A 26 -38.55 8.58 2.76
N ARG A 27 -39.16 7.52 2.22
CA ARG A 27 -39.26 7.23 0.78
C ARG A 27 -40.66 6.77 0.44
N THR A 28 -41.09 6.98 -0.79
CA THR A 28 -42.44 6.64 -1.26
C THR A 28 -42.41 5.40 -2.16
N CYS A 29 -43.33 4.47 -1.94
CA CYS A 29 -43.50 3.31 -2.82
C CYS A 29 -44.45 3.66 -3.97
N HIS A 30 -44.02 3.44 -5.21
CA HIS A 30 -44.87 3.60 -6.38
C HIS A 30 -45.30 2.22 -6.89
N ALA A 31 -46.56 1.84 -6.62
CA ALA A 31 -47.15 0.60 -7.11
C ALA A 31 -47.72 0.79 -8.53
N ALA A 32 -47.42 -0.12 -9.44
CA ALA A 32 -48.15 -0.26 -10.69
C ALA A 32 -49.17 -1.40 -10.50
N GLN A 33 -50.46 -1.06 -10.61
CA GLN A 33 -51.65 -1.93 -10.61
C GLN A 33 -51.58 -3.34 -9.95
N GLU A 34 -52.40 -3.50 -8.91
CA GLU A 34 -52.95 -4.76 -8.34
C GLU A 34 -52.00 -5.88 -7.89
N ASP A 35 -50.75 -5.58 -7.54
CA ASP A 35 -49.94 -6.51 -6.71
C ASP A 35 -49.32 -5.78 -5.48
N SER A 36 -49.86 -6.07 -4.29
CA SER A 36 -49.53 -5.37 -3.03
C SER A 36 -48.18 -5.75 -2.39
N ASN A 37 -47.33 -6.53 -3.07
CA ASN A 37 -46.13 -7.13 -2.47
C ASN A 37 -44.78 -6.65 -3.05
N GLN A 38 -44.75 -5.55 -3.81
CA GLN A 38 -43.53 -5.11 -4.50
C GLN A 38 -42.58 -4.19 -3.68
N CYS A 39 -43.01 -3.72 -2.50
CA CYS A 39 -42.21 -2.85 -1.63
C CYS A 39 -41.98 -3.52 -0.26
N LYS A 40 -41.00 -4.44 -0.18
CA LYS A 40 -40.53 -5.00 1.10
C LYS A 40 -39.48 -4.08 1.73
N GLY A 41 -39.65 -3.73 3.01
CA GLY A 41 -38.77 -2.84 3.77
C GLY A 41 -39.52 -1.67 4.42
N VAL A 42 -38.83 -0.87 5.22
CA VAL A 42 -39.43 0.26 5.96
C VAL A 42 -39.58 1.52 5.09
N VAL A 43 -40.67 2.27 5.33
CA VAL A 43 -41.00 3.57 4.69
C VAL A 43 -40.13 4.71 5.25
N GLU A 44 -39.75 4.60 6.52
CA GLU A 44 -38.97 5.59 7.26
C GLU A 44 -37.79 4.93 7.95
N GLU A 45 -36.67 5.63 7.99
CA GLU A 45 -35.50 5.23 8.77
C GLU A 45 -35.01 6.39 9.63
N GLY A 46 -34.53 6.04 10.82
CA GLY A 46 -34.01 6.99 11.82
C GLY A 46 -32.54 6.73 12.12
N ARG A 47 -31.77 7.79 12.31
CA ARG A 47 -30.38 7.70 12.79
C ARG A 47 -30.13 8.66 13.95
N PRO A 48 -29.24 8.32 14.89
CA PRO A 48 -28.85 9.23 15.95
C PRO A 48 -28.09 10.43 15.41
N CYS A 49 -28.36 11.60 15.98
CA CYS A 49 -27.73 12.88 15.67
C CYS A 49 -27.43 13.64 16.97
N ASN A 50 -26.54 14.63 16.90
CA ASN A 50 -26.19 15.51 18.03
C ASN A 50 -25.85 14.78 19.35
N PRO A 51 -24.87 13.84 19.36
CA PRO A 51 -24.50 13.08 20.56
C PRO A 51 -23.77 13.92 21.63
N GLN A 52 -23.52 15.20 21.34
CA GLN A 52 -22.80 16.10 22.23
C GLN A 52 -23.66 16.48 23.45
N PRO A 53 -23.14 16.44 24.68
CA PRO A 53 -23.89 16.79 25.88
C PRO A 53 -24.28 18.28 25.86
N CYS A 54 -25.53 18.58 26.24
CA CYS A 54 -26.02 19.96 26.36
C CYS A 54 -25.24 20.72 27.44
N THR A 55 -24.38 21.66 27.05
CA THR A 55 -23.58 22.47 27.98
C THR A 55 -24.28 23.78 28.33
N GLY A 56 -25.09 23.74 29.39
CA GLY A 56 -25.72 24.91 30.00
C GLY A 56 -25.68 24.83 31.53
N LYS A 57 -25.12 25.86 32.17
CA LYS A 57 -24.77 25.94 33.60
C LYS A 57 -25.97 25.76 34.54
N THR A 58 -25.74 24.91 35.54
CA THR A 58 -26.48 24.60 36.78
C THR A 58 -27.49 25.63 37.30
N ARG A 59 -28.70 25.14 37.62
CA ARG A 59 -29.36 25.40 38.90
C ARG A 59 -30.24 24.21 39.30
N HIS A 60 -29.97 23.70 40.49
CA HIS A 60 -30.67 22.60 41.17
C HIS A 60 -32.18 22.83 41.25
N THR A 61 -32.95 21.75 41.10
CA THR A 61 -33.84 21.24 42.17
C THR A 61 -34.47 19.92 41.76
N SER A 62 -33.95 18.83 42.32
CA SER A 62 -34.74 17.63 42.60
C SER A 62 -35.84 18.01 43.61
N ARG A 63 -37.10 17.75 43.25
CA ARG A 63 -38.22 17.75 44.20
C ARG A 63 -38.99 16.45 44.06
N SER A 64 -38.59 15.49 44.88
CA SER A 64 -39.52 14.52 45.45
C SER A 64 -40.58 15.28 46.23
N GLN A 65 -41.86 14.97 45.99
CA GLN A 65 -42.95 15.39 46.87
C GLN A 65 -43.53 14.15 47.51
N SER A 66 -43.29 14.01 48.82
CA SER A 66 -44.17 13.26 49.70
C SER A 66 -45.06 14.25 50.47
N LEU A 67 -46.16 13.69 50.97
CA LEU A 67 -47.11 14.22 51.95
C LEU A 67 -48.17 15.21 51.45
N ARG A 68 -49.38 14.68 51.27
CA ARG A 68 -50.54 15.18 52.01
C ARG A 68 -51.33 14.01 52.62
N SER A 69 -51.23 13.92 53.94
CA SER A 69 -52.22 13.33 54.82
C SER A 69 -53.42 14.29 54.90
N ILE A 70 -54.62 13.77 54.65
CA ILE A 70 -55.92 14.35 54.98
C ILE A 70 -56.71 13.13 55.49
N ASP A 71 -56.73 12.89 56.79
CA ASP A 71 -57.59 13.52 57.80
C ASP A 71 -59.09 13.34 57.51
N SER A 72 -59.70 12.67 58.49
CA SER A 72 -61.10 12.71 58.92
C SER A 72 -62.20 13.05 57.90
N ARG A 73 -63.08 12.05 57.70
CA ARG A 73 -64.53 12.26 57.86
C ARG A 73 -65.18 11.10 58.61
N ARG A 74 -65.28 11.27 59.93
CA ARG A 74 -66.44 10.83 60.72
C ARG A 74 -67.64 11.70 60.34
N ARG A 75 -68.79 11.05 60.15
CA ARG A 75 -70.17 11.56 60.22
C ARG A 75 -70.99 10.27 60.34
N ASP A 76 -71.45 9.78 61.48
CA ASP A 76 -72.23 10.37 62.57
C ASP A 76 -73.54 11.01 62.09
N GLU A 77 -74.54 10.13 61.92
CA GLU A 77 -75.96 10.30 62.24
C GLU A 77 -76.43 8.88 62.64
N GLY A 78 -77.23 8.62 63.68
CA GLY A 78 -78.25 9.44 64.32
C GLY A 78 -79.54 8.62 64.35
N ASP A 79 -79.84 8.08 65.54
CA ASP A 79 -80.98 7.27 65.99
C ASP A 79 -82.33 7.24 65.20
N LYS A 80 -82.83 5.99 64.99
CA LYS A 80 -84.11 5.35 65.42
C LYS A 80 -85.44 6.17 65.52
N PRO A 81 -86.63 5.53 65.59
CA PRO A 81 -87.15 4.30 64.95
C PRO A 81 -88.64 4.39 64.48
N ARG A 82 -89.18 3.27 63.96
CA ARG A 82 -90.60 2.82 63.93
C ARG A 82 -91.65 3.62 63.12
N HIS A 83 -92.35 2.91 62.23
CA HIS A 83 -93.80 2.67 62.39
C HIS A 83 -94.25 1.47 61.52
N GLY A 84 -94.78 0.45 62.20
CA GLY A 84 -95.73 -0.49 61.63
C GLY A 84 -97.14 -0.11 62.08
N LEU A 85 -98.11 -0.34 61.20
CA LEU A 85 -99.57 -0.34 61.41
C LEU A 85 -100.08 -1.45 60.47
N LEU A 86 -100.77 -2.49 60.97
CA LEU A 86 -102.23 -2.53 61.10
C LEU A 86 -102.65 -3.57 62.18
N ALA A 87 -103.72 -3.23 62.91
CA ALA A 87 -104.41 -3.97 63.98
C ALA A 87 -105.58 -4.84 63.41
N PRO A 88 -106.61 -5.31 64.17
CA PRO A 88 -106.81 -5.54 65.63
C PRO A 88 -107.42 -6.95 65.93
N GLN A 89 -107.60 -7.39 67.19
CA GLN A 89 -108.77 -7.31 68.12
C GLN A 89 -108.34 -8.03 69.44
N SER A 90 -108.80 -7.81 70.68
CA SER A 90 -110.01 -7.29 71.36
C SER A 90 -109.66 -6.87 72.83
N VAL A 91 -110.15 -5.75 73.39
CA VAL A 91 -111.19 -5.57 74.48
C VAL A 91 -110.91 -6.40 75.77
N ASP A 92 -110.79 -5.94 77.04
CA ASP A 92 -111.42 -4.87 77.85
C ASP A 92 -110.71 -4.62 79.25
N SER A 93 -110.86 -3.41 79.84
CA SER A 93 -111.11 -3.01 81.27
C SER A 93 -110.14 -3.15 82.52
N ALA A 94 -109.69 -1.98 83.03
CA ALA A 94 -109.45 -1.34 84.38
C ALA A 94 -109.17 -2.00 85.79
N ALA A 95 -108.26 -1.32 86.57
CA ALA A 95 -108.12 -1.05 88.06
C ALA A 95 -107.00 -1.75 88.95
N GLU A 96 -106.41 -1.01 89.94
CA GLU A 96 -105.02 -1.08 90.51
C GLU A 96 -104.83 -1.00 92.08
N GLU A 97 -103.71 -1.56 92.66
CA GLU A 97 -103.07 -1.38 94.04
C GLU A 97 -101.52 -1.78 94.04
N TRP A 98 -100.64 -1.34 95.00
CA TRP A 98 -99.14 -1.60 95.08
C TRP A 98 -98.73 -3.07 95.36
N SER A 99 -97.55 -3.52 94.85
CA SER A 99 -97.03 -4.89 95.06
C SER A 99 -95.96 -5.07 96.19
N PRO A 100 -95.72 -6.32 96.66
CA PRO A 100 -94.57 -6.69 97.49
C PRO A 100 -93.20 -6.53 96.78
N TRP A 101 -92.10 -6.58 97.54
CA TRP A 101 -90.71 -6.50 97.05
C TRP A 101 -90.24 -7.77 96.33
N SER A 102 -89.44 -7.63 95.26
CA SER A 102 -88.87 -8.73 94.47
C SER A 102 -87.71 -9.47 95.16
N VAL A 103 -87.41 -10.68 94.69
CA VAL A 103 -86.15 -11.38 94.97
C VAL A 103 -84.94 -10.61 94.40
N CYS A 104 -83.74 -10.93 94.89
CA CYS A 104 -82.51 -10.22 94.55
C CYS A 104 -82.01 -10.53 93.13
N SER A 105 -81.51 -9.52 92.41
CA SER A 105 -81.17 -9.59 90.99
C SER A 105 -79.95 -10.46 90.61
N ALA A 106 -79.07 -10.80 91.56
CA ALA A 106 -77.85 -11.55 91.30
C ALA A 106 -77.56 -12.59 92.39
N THR A 107 -77.05 -13.76 92.00
CA THR A 107 -76.70 -14.87 92.90
C THR A 107 -75.27 -14.78 93.46
N CYS A 108 -74.37 -14.04 92.81
CA CYS A 108 -73.02 -13.70 93.29
C CYS A 108 -72.74 -12.20 93.05
N GLY A 109 -72.00 -11.55 93.95
CA GLY A 109 -71.76 -10.10 93.95
C GLY A 109 -72.93 -9.23 94.47
N GLU A 110 -72.88 -7.92 94.21
CA GLU A 110 -73.90 -6.94 94.64
C GLU A 110 -75.21 -7.08 93.84
N GLY A 111 -76.37 -7.11 94.52
CA GLY A 111 -77.69 -7.23 93.89
C GLY A 111 -78.76 -6.32 94.50
N TRP A 112 -79.90 -6.14 93.81
CA TRP A 112 -80.97 -5.19 94.17
C TRP A 112 -82.36 -5.85 94.24
N GLN A 113 -83.26 -5.33 95.10
CA GLN A 113 -84.70 -5.65 95.17
C GLN A 113 -85.55 -4.45 94.71
N SER A 114 -86.69 -4.66 94.04
CA SER A 114 -87.60 -3.61 93.54
C SER A 114 -89.08 -3.84 93.90
N ARG A 115 -89.90 -2.78 94.05
CA ARG A 115 -91.41 -2.86 94.10
C ARG A 115 -92.09 -1.70 93.34
N THR A 116 -93.36 -1.86 92.92
CA THR A 116 -94.08 -0.93 92.01
C THR A 116 -95.59 -0.69 92.32
N ARG A 117 -96.13 0.54 92.06
CA ARG A 117 -97.59 0.90 92.06
C ARG A 117 -98.02 1.35 90.69
N PHE A 118 -99.34 1.39 90.54
CA PHE A 118 -100.03 2.08 89.47
C PHE A 118 -101.08 3.07 90.06
N CYS A 119 -101.57 4.01 89.27
CA CYS A 119 -102.32 5.19 89.71
C CYS A 119 -103.57 5.45 88.82
N VAL A 120 -104.77 5.43 89.40
CA VAL A 120 -106.07 5.43 88.67
C VAL A 120 -106.60 6.84 88.41
N SER A 121 -107.21 7.05 87.24
CA SER A 121 -107.84 8.30 86.81
C SER A 121 -109.18 8.14 86.14
N SER A 122 -110.13 9.01 86.49
CA SER A 122 -111.36 9.20 85.74
C SER A 122 -111.50 10.64 85.23
N SER A 123 -111.53 10.69 83.90
CA SER A 123 -112.36 11.46 82.98
C SER A 123 -112.25 12.98 82.79
N TYR A 124 -111.41 13.78 83.47
CA TYR A 124 -110.96 15.06 82.84
C TYR A 124 -109.58 15.60 83.24
N SER A 125 -108.91 15.03 84.24
CA SER A 125 -107.45 15.08 84.37
C SER A 125 -107.05 14.17 85.51
N THR A 126 -105.93 13.48 85.40
CA THR A 126 -105.14 13.11 86.57
C THR A 126 -103.67 13.28 86.28
N GLN A 127 -103.09 14.15 87.09
CA GLN A 127 -101.70 14.07 87.47
C GLN A 127 -101.54 12.95 88.50
N CYS A 128 -100.55 12.10 88.30
CA CYS A 128 -100.04 11.21 89.35
C CYS A 128 -98.70 11.78 89.84
N SER A 129 -98.67 12.25 91.10
CA SER A 129 -97.48 12.83 91.73
C SER A 129 -96.69 11.77 92.51
N GLY A 130 -95.53 11.38 91.96
CA GLY A 130 -94.50 10.57 92.63
C GLY A 130 -94.11 9.29 91.88
N PRO A 131 -92.91 8.73 92.13
CA PRO A 131 -92.35 7.61 91.37
C PRO A 131 -93.10 6.28 91.59
N LEU A 132 -93.21 5.50 90.51
CA LEU A 132 -93.93 4.21 90.44
C LEU A 132 -93.05 3.01 90.86
N ARG A 133 -91.76 3.21 91.17
CA ARG A 133 -90.79 2.14 91.46
C ARG A 133 -89.79 2.55 92.53
N GLU A 134 -89.53 1.66 93.49
CA GLU A 134 -88.57 1.84 94.60
C GLU A 134 -87.52 0.70 94.59
N GLN A 135 -86.27 0.94 95.00
CA GLN A 135 -85.18 -0.05 95.01
C GLN A 135 -84.33 -0.03 96.29
N ARG A 136 -83.87 -1.22 96.74
CA ARG A 136 -82.91 -1.37 97.86
C ARG A 136 -81.83 -2.45 97.58
N PRO A 137 -80.59 -2.30 98.10
CA PRO A 137 -79.51 -3.28 97.92
C PRO A 137 -79.66 -4.52 98.82
N CYS A 138 -79.22 -5.68 98.33
CA CYS A 138 -79.18 -6.96 99.06
C CYS A 138 -77.77 -7.27 99.58
N ASN A 139 -77.67 -7.96 100.71
CA ASN A 139 -76.39 -8.44 101.25
C ASN A 139 -76.14 -9.89 100.80
N ASN A 140 -75.24 -10.11 99.83
CA ASN A 140 -74.91 -11.44 99.28
C ASN A 140 -73.38 -11.61 99.14
N SER A 141 -72.82 -12.75 99.55
CA SER A 141 -71.38 -12.93 99.84
C SER A 141 -70.61 -13.88 98.90
N ALA A 142 -71.18 -14.25 97.74
CA ALA A 142 -70.54 -15.19 96.80
C ALA A 142 -69.70 -14.49 95.70
N VAL A 143 -68.52 -15.06 95.34
CA VAL A 143 -67.53 -14.55 94.36
C VAL A 143 -67.60 -15.36 93.04
N CYS A 144 -67.44 -14.71 91.87
CA CYS A 144 -67.68 -15.30 90.53
C CYS A 144 -66.38 -15.64 89.73
N PRO A 145 -66.41 -16.52 88.69
CA PRO A 145 -65.23 -17.02 87.93
C PRO A 145 -64.52 -15.99 87.01
N VAL A 146 -63.22 -16.17 86.71
CA VAL A 146 -62.41 -15.30 85.82
C VAL A 146 -61.76 -16.09 84.67
N HIS A 147 -62.12 -15.76 83.42
CA HIS A 147 -61.61 -16.41 82.20
C HIS A 147 -60.22 -15.90 81.78
N GLY A 148 -59.44 -16.71 81.06
CA GLY A 148 -58.12 -16.35 80.55
C GLY A 148 -58.17 -15.40 79.35
N THR A 149 -57.18 -14.51 79.21
CA THR A 149 -57.14 -13.45 78.19
C THR A 149 -55.85 -13.48 77.35
N TRP A 150 -55.94 -13.21 76.05
CA TRP A 150 -54.77 -13.08 75.17
C TRP A 150 -54.13 -11.68 75.26
N ASP A 151 -52.80 -11.62 75.26
CA ASP A 151 -52.04 -10.39 75.05
C ASP A 151 -52.01 -9.96 73.57
N GLU A 152 -51.46 -8.76 73.30
CA GLU A 152 -51.26 -8.26 71.94
C GLU A 152 -50.22 -9.08 71.14
N TRP A 153 -50.38 -9.10 69.82
CA TRP A 153 -49.44 -9.78 68.91
C TRP A 153 -48.12 -9.03 68.77
N SER A 154 -47.00 -9.75 68.66
CA SER A 154 -45.69 -9.19 68.30
C SER A 154 -45.66 -8.63 66.86
N PRO A 155 -44.65 -7.78 66.51
CA PRO A 155 -44.43 -7.34 65.14
C PRO A 155 -44.10 -8.51 64.20
N TRP A 156 -44.41 -8.36 62.91
CA TRP A 156 -44.06 -9.37 61.90
C TRP A 156 -42.55 -9.43 61.64
N SER A 157 -42.01 -10.64 61.43
CA SER A 157 -40.63 -10.83 60.97
C SER A 157 -40.36 -10.26 59.56
N LEU A 158 -39.07 -10.17 59.18
CA LEU A 158 -38.67 -10.03 57.78
C LEU A 158 -39.17 -11.23 56.96
N CYS A 159 -39.34 -11.02 55.66
CA CYS A 159 -39.75 -12.08 54.74
C CYS A 159 -38.63 -13.11 54.61
N SER A 160 -38.98 -14.39 54.57
CA SER A 160 -38.02 -15.50 54.43
C SER A 160 -37.18 -15.48 53.14
N SER A 161 -37.58 -14.70 52.14
CA SER A 161 -36.97 -14.65 50.81
C SER A 161 -36.81 -13.20 50.35
N THR A 162 -35.70 -12.91 49.65
CA THR A 162 -35.40 -11.56 49.12
C THR A 162 -36.09 -11.27 47.79
N CYS A 163 -36.47 -12.31 47.05
CA CYS A 163 -37.32 -12.23 45.86
C CYS A 163 -38.34 -13.38 45.85
N GLY A 164 -39.48 -13.18 45.19
CA GLY A 164 -40.52 -14.20 45.04
C GLY A 164 -41.47 -14.31 46.23
N ARG A 165 -41.95 -15.54 46.49
CA ARG A 165 -42.91 -15.84 47.56
C ARG A 165 -42.18 -16.31 48.81
N GLY A 166 -42.38 -15.59 49.90
CA GLY A 166 -41.91 -15.98 51.23
C GLY A 166 -43.02 -15.91 52.27
N TYR A 167 -42.66 -16.13 53.52
CA TYR A 167 -43.55 -15.97 54.66
C TYR A 167 -42.89 -15.15 55.77
N ARG A 168 -43.74 -14.58 56.63
CA ARG A 168 -43.35 -13.88 57.85
C ARG A 168 -44.28 -14.27 59.00
N ASP A 169 -43.75 -14.26 60.21
CA ASP A 169 -44.41 -14.78 61.40
C ASP A 169 -44.57 -13.70 62.49
N ARG A 170 -45.57 -13.89 63.36
CA ARG A 170 -45.76 -13.18 64.65
C ARG A 170 -46.41 -14.06 65.71
N THR A 171 -46.30 -13.71 66.98
CA THR A 171 -46.70 -14.53 68.15
C THR A 171 -47.41 -13.71 69.25
N ARG A 172 -48.21 -14.35 70.11
CA ARG A 172 -48.86 -13.76 71.31
C ARG A 172 -48.93 -14.77 72.47
N THR A 173 -49.17 -14.30 73.69
CA THR A 173 -49.17 -15.13 74.91
C THR A 173 -50.50 -15.03 75.67
N CYS A 174 -50.91 -16.10 76.36
CA CYS A 174 -52.19 -16.19 77.10
C CYS A 174 -51.98 -16.07 78.61
N THR A 175 -52.78 -15.24 79.27
CA THR A 175 -52.91 -15.22 80.72
C THR A 175 -53.88 -16.33 81.17
N PRO A 176 -53.49 -17.25 82.08
CA PRO A 176 -54.31 -18.41 82.43
C PRO A 176 -55.55 -18.07 83.28
N PRO A 177 -56.67 -18.82 83.15
CA PRO A 177 -57.90 -18.59 83.91
C PRO A 177 -57.78 -18.93 85.40
N GLN A 178 -58.65 -18.34 86.23
CA GLN A 178 -58.72 -18.56 87.68
C GLN A 178 -60.16 -18.87 88.13
N PHE A 179 -60.29 -19.59 89.25
CA PHE A 179 -61.59 -19.94 89.87
C PHE A 179 -62.58 -20.66 88.93
N GLY A 180 -62.06 -21.53 88.05
CA GLY A 180 -62.85 -22.35 87.14
C GLY A 180 -63.25 -21.69 85.82
N GLY A 181 -62.63 -20.57 85.44
CA GLY A 181 -62.82 -19.95 84.12
C GLY A 181 -62.18 -20.72 82.96
N ASP A 182 -62.60 -20.39 81.73
CA ASP A 182 -62.15 -21.05 80.50
C ASP A 182 -60.76 -20.58 80.04
N PRO A 183 -59.94 -21.47 79.42
CA PRO A 183 -58.62 -21.12 78.88
C PRO A 183 -58.73 -20.26 77.60
N CYS A 184 -57.64 -19.59 77.21
CA CYS A 184 -57.63 -18.79 75.98
C CYS A 184 -57.75 -19.69 74.74
N ILE A 185 -58.74 -19.40 73.89
CA ILE A 185 -59.01 -20.18 72.67
C ILE A 185 -58.33 -19.52 71.47
N GLY A 186 -57.54 -20.29 70.70
CA GLY A 186 -56.87 -19.86 69.46
C GLY A 186 -55.35 -20.10 69.46
N PRO A 187 -54.66 -19.92 68.31
CA PRO A 187 -53.23 -20.15 68.21
C PRO A 187 -52.40 -19.00 68.81
N ASP A 188 -51.22 -19.35 69.32
CA ASP A 188 -50.18 -18.46 69.85
C ASP A 188 -49.23 -17.95 68.76
N LYS A 189 -49.22 -18.57 67.58
CA LYS A 189 -48.43 -18.15 66.40
C LYS A 189 -49.30 -17.92 65.16
N GLN A 190 -49.01 -16.85 64.42
CA GLN A 190 -49.64 -16.53 63.14
C GLN A 190 -48.58 -16.35 62.06
N THR A 191 -48.81 -16.97 60.89
CA THR A 191 -47.95 -16.87 59.70
C THR A 191 -48.72 -16.19 58.56
N LYS A 192 -48.05 -15.28 57.84
CA LYS A 192 -48.61 -14.61 56.66
C LYS A 192 -47.61 -14.61 55.51
N PHE A 193 -48.11 -14.79 54.28
CA PHE A 193 -47.30 -14.70 53.08
C PHE A 193 -46.84 -13.27 52.79
N CYS A 194 -45.63 -13.15 52.28
CA CYS A 194 -45.05 -11.93 51.72
C CYS A 194 -44.59 -12.22 50.29
N ASN A 195 -44.89 -11.31 49.37
CA ASN A 195 -44.43 -11.38 47.99
C ASN A 195 -43.58 -10.13 47.72
N ILE A 196 -42.32 -10.32 47.33
CA ILE A 196 -41.33 -9.25 47.16
C ILE A 196 -40.67 -9.42 45.78
N ALA A 197 -41.28 -8.91 44.70
CA ALA A 197 -40.77 -8.90 43.31
C ALA A 197 -40.36 -10.26 42.67
N VAL A 198 -40.18 -10.28 41.34
CA VAL A 198 -39.74 -11.48 40.58
C VAL A 198 -38.22 -11.62 40.68
N CYS A 199 -37.70 -12.85 40.77
CA CYS A 199 -36.26 -13.12 40.90
C CYS A 199 -35.49 -12.94 39.57
N PRO A 200 -34.21 -12.55 39.62
CA PRO A 200 -33.35 -12.45 38.43
C PRO A 200 -33.18 -13.82 37.75
N VAL A 201 -33.18 -13.82 36.41
CA VAL A 201 -32.95 -15.00 35.57
C VAL A 201 -31.77 -14.70 34.65
N ASP A 202 -30.69 -15.46 34.80
CA ASP A 202 -29.49 -15.35 33.99
C ASP A 202 -29.73 -15.79 32.53
N GLY A 203 -28.99 -15.19 31.61
CA GLY A 203 -29.04 -15.54 30.20
C GLY A 203 -28.44 -16.92 29.93
N VAL A 204 -29.05 -17.68 29.02
CA VAL A 204 -28.59 -18.99 28.58
C VAL A 204 -28.39 -19.00 27.07
N TRP A 205 -27.23 -19.50 26.62
CA TRP A 205 -26.96 -19.67 25.20
C TRP A 205 -27.93 -20.65 24.54
N SER A 206 -28.40 -20.32 23.34
CA SER A 206 -29.09 -21.27 22.46
C SER A 206 -28.13 -22.35 21.95
N GLU A 207 -28.68 -23.38 21.31
CA GLU A 207 -27.86 -24.28 20.49
C GLU A 207 -27.17 -23.49 19.37
N TRP A 208 -26.01 -24.00 18.95
CA TRP A 208 -25.31 -23.46 17.79
C TRP A 208 -26.11 -23.69 16.51
N SER A 209 -26.09 -22.72 15.60
CA SER A 209 -26.58 -22.93 14.24
C SER A 209 -25.76 -24.00 13.52
N ASP A 210 -26.28 -24.45 12.39
CA ASP A 210 -25.48 -25.18 11.41
C ASP A 210 -24.30 -24.33 10.93
N TRP A 211 -23.24 -25.00 10.47
CA TRP A 211 -22.12 -24.36 9.82
C TRP A 211 -22.55 -23.76 8.48
N SER A 212 -22.09 -22.55 8.19
CA SER A 212 -22.21 -21.95 6.86
C SER A 212 -21.50 -22.79 5.80
N SER A 213 -21.81 -22.53 4.53
CA SER A 213 -20.94 -22.99 3.44
C SER A 213 -19.53 -22.42 3.61
N CYS A 214 -18.52 -23.14 3.10
CA CYS A 214 -17.15 -22.64 3.04
C CYS A 214 -17.13 -21.31 2.27
N SER A 215 -16.37 -20.33 2.76
CA SER A 215 -16.28 -19.00 2.17
C SER A 215 -15.66 -18.99 0.77
N THR A 216 -14.96 -20.06 0.39
CA THR A 216 -14.36 -20.26 -0.94
C THR A 216 -14.93 -21.52 -1.61
N SER A 217 -14.96 -21.51 -2.95
CA SER A 217 -15.38 -22.67 -3.76
C SER A 217 -14.26 -23.69 -4.02
N CYS A 218 -13.02 -23.34 -3.65
CA CYS A 218 -11.81 -24.14 -3.76
C CYS A 218 -10.71 -23.54 -2.86
N SER A 219 -9.65 -24.30 -2.61
CA SER A 219 -8.57 -24.04 -1.66
C SER A 219 -9.07 -23.88 -0.22
N ASN A 220 -8.27 -23.19 0.60
CA ASN A 220 -8.60 -22.89 1.98
C ASN A 220 -9.67 -21.79 2.04
N GLY A 221 -10.64 -22.00 2.91
CA GLY A 221 -11.66 -21.03 3.29
C GLY A 221 -12.03 -21.21 4.75
N THR A 222 -13.09 -20.55 5.15
CA THR A 222 -13.63 -20.59 6.50
C THR A 222 -15.13 -20.78 6.46
N MET A 223 -15.66 -21.47 7.47
CA MET A 223 -17.10 -21.53 7.73
C MET A 223 -17.37 -21.08 9.15
N GLN A 224 -18.57 -20.56 9.36
CA GLN A 224 -18.98 -19.93 10.61
C GLN A 224 -20.30 -20.51 11.10
N ARG A 225 -20.46 -20.53 12.42
CA ARG A 225 -21.75 -20.80 13.07
C ARG A 225 -21.96 -19.86 14.24
N THR A 226 -23.22 -19.55 14.54
CA THR A 226 -23.61 -18.56 15.55
C THR A 226 -24.59 -19.15 16.55
N ARG A 227 -24.64 -18.58 17.75
CA ARG A 227 -25.66 -18.87 18.76
C ARG A 227 -26.16 -17.58 19.37
N GLU A 228 -27.40 -17.57 19.85
CA GLU A 228 -28.05 -16.40 20.44
C GLU A 228 -28.14 -16.54 21.96
N CYS A 229 -28.05 -15.43 22.67
CA CYS A 229 -28.22 -15.41 24.13
C CYS A 229 -29.70 -15.19 24.46
N ASN A 230 -30.33 -16.15 25.12
CA ASN A 230 -31.71 -16.02 25.58
C ASN A 230 -31.72 -15.43 27.01
N GLY A 231 -32.16 -14.18 27.16
CA GLY A 231 -32.11 -13.45 28.44
C GLY A 231 -30.81 -12.64 28.60
N PRO A 232 -30.62 -11.82 29.65
CA PRO A 232 -31.17 -11.95 31.00
C PRO A 232 -32.51 -11.25 31.26
N SER A 233 -33.25 -11.73 32.25
CA SER A 233 -34.50 -11.11 32.72
C SER A 233 -34.38 -10.70 34.19
N TYR A 234 -35.12 -9.66 34.58
CA TYR A 234 -35.22 -9.19 35.97
C TYR A 234 -33.87 -8.91 36.66
N GLY A 235 -32.86 -8.47 35.90
CA GLY A 235 -31.53 -8.14 36.42
C GLY A 235 -30.54 -9.31 36.54
N GLY A 236 -30.78 -10.42 35.84
CA GLY A 236 -29.81 -11.51 35.70
C GLY A 236 -28.57 -11.13 34.88
N SER A 237 -27.57 -12.01 34.86
CA SER A 237 -26.30 -11.84 34.15
C SER A 237 -26.37 -12.27 32.69
N GLU A 238 -25.63 -11.57 31.81
CA GLU A 238 -25.53 -11.93 30.38
C GLU A 238 -24.79 -13.26 30.16
N CYS A 239 -25.02 -13.90 29.00
CA CYS A 239 -24.35 -15.14 28.66
C CYS A 239 -22.83 -14.96 28.55
N ARG A 240 -22.05 -15.86 29.17
CA ARG A 240 -20.58 -15.85 29.10
C ARG A 240 -20.06 -16.73 27.97
N GLY A 241 -19.14 -16.20 27.16
CA GLY A 241 -18.48 -16.90 26.04
C GLY A 241 -18.76 -16.28 24.67
N GLU A 242 -18.17 -16.84 23.61
CA GLU A 242 -18.31 -16.31 22.25
C GLU A 242 -19.66 -16.67 21.61
N TRP A 243 -20.25 -15.74 20.87
CA TRP A 243 -21.49 -15.94 20.10
C TRP A 243 -21.24 -16.46 18.67
N LEU A 244 -19.98 -16.38 18.20
CA LEU A 244 -19.53 -16.76 16.86
C LEU A 244 -18.37 -17.74 16.96
N GLU A 245 -18.44 -18.83 16.21
CA GLU A 245 -17.33 -19.77 16.04
C GLU A 245 -16.93 -19.85 14.56
N THR A 246 -15.63 -19.85 14.28
CA THR A 246 -15.07 -19.97 12.92
C THR A 246 -14.16 -21.19 12.84
N ARG A 247 -14.28 -21.96 11.75
CA ARG A 247 -13.43 -23.13 11.47
C ARG A 247 -12.95 -23.11 10.02
N ASP A 248 -11.71 -23.54 9.80
CA ASP A 248 -11.14 -23.68 8.47
C ASP A 248 -11.80 -24.82 7.68
N CYS A 249 -11.90 -24.65 6.37
CA CYS A 249 -12.36 -25.66 5.42
C CYS A 249 -11.43 -25.70 4.21
N PHE A 250 -11.21 -26.90 3.67
CA PHE A 250 -10.54 -27.12 2.39
C PHE A 250 -11.43 -28.01 1.52
N LEU A 251 -11.83 -27.51 0.35
CA LEU A 251 -12.72 -28.25 -0.55
C LEU A 251 -11.94 -29.06 -1.60
N ARG A 252 -11.12 -28.38 -2.40
CA ARG A 252 -10.32 -28.94 -3.49
C ARG A 252 -9.31 -27.89 -3.96
N GLU A 253 -8.26 -28.29 -4.65
CA GLU A 253 -7.36 -27.32 -5.29
C GLU A 253 -8.11 -26.46 -6.32
N CYS A 254 -7.76 -25.16 -6.39
CA CYS A 254 -8.37 -24.25 -7.36
C CYS A 254 -7.82 -24.49 -8.77
N PRO A 255 -8.66 -24.40 -9.82
CA PRO A 255 -8.18 -24.42 -11.20
C PRO A 255 -7.11 -23.35 -11.43
N VAL A 256 -5.96 -23.75 -11.97
CA VAL A 256 -4.89 -22.83 -12.36
C VAL A 256 -4.75 -22.88 -13.86
N ASP A 257 -5.08 -21.76 -14.50
CA ASP A 257 -4.97 -21.62 -15.95
C ASP A 257 -3.52 -21.68 -16.42
N GLY A 258 -3.33 -22.31 -17.58
CA GLY A 258 -2.03 -22.41 -18.22
C GLY A 258 -1.49 -21.04 -18.61
N LYS A 259 -0.20 -20.81 -18.34
CA LYS A 259 0.50 -19.58 -18.73
C LYS A 259 1.65 -19.89 -19.67
N TRP A 260 1.76 -19.11 -20.74
CA TRP A 260 2.90 -19.20 -21.63
C TRP A 260 4.18 -18.77 -20.94
N GLN A 261 5.22 -19.58 -21.05
CA GLN A 261 6.58 -19.14 -20.80
C GLN A 261 7.03 -18.15 -21.88
N PRO A 262 8.11 -17.38 -21.64
CA PRO A 262 8.69 -16.51 -22.65
C PRO A 262 9.00 -17.28 -23.95
N TRP A 263 8.87 -16.59 -25.08
CA TRP A 263 9.30 -17.13 -26.36
C TRP A 263 10.79 -17.47 -26.36
N SER A 264 11.16 -18.54 -27.05
CA SER A 264 12.55 -18.79 -27.41
C SER A 264 13.10 -17.66 -28.28
N SER A 265 14.43 -17.60 -28.40
CA SER A 265 15.05 -16.84 -29.48
C SER A 265 14.53 -17.34 -30.83
N TRP A 266 14.52 -16.43 -31.81
CA TRP A 266 14.27 -16.81 -33.19
C TRP A 266 15.37 -17.75 -33.68
N GLY A 267 14.99 -18.84 -34.33
CA GLY A 267 15.92 -19.69 -35.06
C GLY A 267 16.54 -18.94 -36.25
N SER A 268 17.56 -19.55 -36.85
CA SER A 268 18.17 -19.02 -38.07
C SER A 268 17.14 -18.93 -39.20
N CYS A 269 17.29 -17.91 -40.06
CA CYS A 269 16.46 -17.80 -41.25
C CYS A 269 16.74 -18.98 -42.19
N THR A 270 15.69 -19.58 -42.77
CA THR A 270 15.83 -20.73 -43.70
C THR A 270 16.60 -20.39 -44.98
N LYS A 271 16.68 -19.12 -45.35
CA LYS A 271 17.47 -18.64 -46.50
C LYS A 271 18.25 -17.40 -46.10
N THR A 272 19.42 -17.19 -46.70
CA THR A 272 20.25 -16.00 -46.50
C THR A 272 19.78 -14.79 -47.33
N CYS A 273 19.05 -15.03 -48.42
CA CYS A 273 18.44 -14.02 -49.30
C CYS A 273 17.19 -14.59 -49.99
N GLY A 274 16.44 -13.74 -50.69
CA GLY A 274 15.31 -14.13 -51.54
C GLY A 274 14.06 -14.55 -50.76
N GLY A 275 13.94 -14.12 -49.49
CA GLY A 275 12.83 -14.46 -48.61
C GLY A 275 12.94 -15.86 -48.01
N GLY A 276 13.20 -15.90 -46.71
CA GLY A 276 13.12 -17.09 -45.87
C GLY A 276 12.11 -16.91 -44.74
N SER A 277 12.02 -17.93 -43.90
CA SER A 277 11.22 -17.91 -42.68
C SER A 277 12.12 -18.26 -41.50
N GLN A 278 11.84 -17.68 -40.34
CA GLN A 278 12.43 -18.07 -39.07
C GLN A 278 11.30 -18.38 -38.10
N GLN A 279 11.56 -19.31 -37.21
CA GLN A 279 10.57 -19.85 -36.30
C GLN A 279 11.06 -19.70 -34.86
N ARG A 280 10.13 -19.47 -33.95
CA ARG A 280 10.37 -19.56 -32.50
C ARG A 280 9.23 -20.31 -31.83
N GLN A 281 9.51 -20.86 -30.66
CA GLN A 281 8.56 -21.66 -29.90
C GLN A 281 8.49 -21.20 -28.45
N ARG A 282 7.39 -21.51 -27.79
CA ARG A 282 7.17 -21.27 -26.35
C ARG A 282 6.51 -22.48 -25.72
N THR A 283 6.76 -22.66 -24.43
CA THR A 283 6.21 -23.78 -23.65
C THR A 283 5.07 -23.29 -22.77
N CYS A 284 3.98 -24.06 -22.70
CA CYS A 284 2.87 -23.77 -21.79
C CYS A 284 3.16 -24.39 -20.42
N TYR A 285 3.11 -23.57 -19.36
CA TYR A 285 3.18 -24.04 -17.98
C TYR A 285 1.76 -24.19 -17.41
N GLY A 286 1.37 -25.41 -17.06
CA GLY A 286 -0.02 -25.77 -16.73
C GLY A 286 -0.84 -26.19 -17.96
N PRO A 287 -2.19 -26.24 -17.89
CA PRO A 287 -3.03 -25.96 -16.72
C PRO A 287 -2.97 -27.04 -15.63
N PHE A 288 -3.33 -26.66 -14.40
CA PHE A 288 -3.46 -27.58 -13.27
C PHE A 288 -4.89 -27.55 -12.71
N TYR A 289 -5.31 -28.66 -12.09
CA TYR A 289 -6.60 -28.78 -11.38
C TYR A 289 -7.83 -28.37 -12.21
N GLY A 290 -7.81 -28.61 -13.52
CA GLY A 290 -8.91 -28.29 -14.43
C GLY A 290 -8.96 -26.85 -14.93
N GLY A 291 -7.85 -26.10 -14.85
CA GLY A 291 -7.71 -24.77 -15.45
C GLY A 291 -7.72 -24.79 -16.99
N GLN A 292 -7.82 -23.62 -17.60
CA GLN A 292 -7.87 -23.46 -19.06
C GLN A 292 -6.49 -23.62 -19.70
N GLN A 293 -6.45 -24.15 -20.93
CA GLN A 293 -5.19 -24.27 -21.69
C GLN A 293 -4.64 -22.89 -22.08
N CYS A 294 -3.32 -22.81 -22.31
CA CYS A 294 -2.70 -21.55 -22.73
C CYS A 294 -3.30 -21.03 -24.05
N PRO A 295 -3.78 -19.77 -24.12
CA PRO A 295 -4.44 -19.24 -25.30
C PRO A 295 -3.44 -18.89 -26.43
N GLY A 296 -3.75 -19.30 -27.66
CA GLY A 296 -2.95 -19.02 -28.86
C GLY A 296 -1.93 -20.11 -29.21
N ASP A 297 -1.06 -19.84 -30.18
CA ASP A 297 -0.17 -20.87 -30.74
C ASP A 297 1.13 -21.05 -29.93
N ARG A 298 1.64 -22.28 -29.89
CA ARG A 298 2.96 -22.63 -29.31
C ARG A 298 4.15 -22.20 -30.17
N GLU A 299 3.88 -21.86 -31.42
CA GLU A 299 4.87 -21.64 -32.45
C GLU A 299 4.53 -20.37 -33.22
N GLU A 300 5.56 -19.60 -33.56
CA GLU A 300 5.42 -18.40 -34.36
C GLU A 300 6.45 -18.43 -35.49
N VAL A 301 6.00 -18.08 -36.69
CA VAL A 301 6.82 -18.01 -37.90
C VAL A 301 6.77 -16.59 -38.43
N ARG A 302 7.93 -16.03 -38.77
CA ARG A 302 8.03 -14.73 -39.46
C ARG A 302 8.93 -14.80 -40.67
N ARG A 303 8.68 -13.89 -41.62
CA ARG A 303 9.54 -13.70 -42.80
C ARG A 303 10.87 -13.07 -42.41
N CYS A 304 11.91 -13.39 -43.16
CA CYS A 304 13.26 -12.85 -43.01
C CYS A 304 13.99 -12.81 -44.35
N ASN A 305 15.06 -12.02 -44.40
CA ASN A 305 15.97 -11.92 -45.56
C ASN A 305 15.23 -11.67 -46.89
N GLU A 306 14.34 -10.68 -46.89
CA GLU A 306 13.50 -10.33 -48.05
C GLU A 306 14.26 -9.69 -49.21
N LYS A 307 15.52 -9.29 -49.01
CA LYS A 307 16.37 -8.78 -50.09
C LYS A 307 16.57 -9.86 -51.15
N ARG A 308 16.51 -9.45 -52.43
CA ARG A 308 16.76 -10.35 -53.56
C ARG A 308 18.14 -11.01 -53.42
N CYS A 309 18.25 -12.24 -53.88
CA CYS A 309 19.57 -12.85 -54.04
C CYS A 309 20.29 -12.19 -55.23
N PRO A 310 21.62 -12.03 -55.17
CA PRO A 310 22.41 -11.58 -56.31
C PRO A 310 22.23 -12.53 -57.49
N GLU A 311 22.03 -11.99 -58.68
CA GLU A 311 22.03 -12.79 -59.91
C GLU A 311 23.46 -13.27 -60.26
N PRO A 312 23.64 -14.31 -61.09
CA PRO A 312 24.97 -14.84 -61.40
C PRO A 312 25.95 -13.79 -61.96
N HIS A 313 25.44 -12.83 -62.75
CA HIS A 313 26.24 -11.74 -63.30
C HIS A 313 26.59 -10.66 -62.27
N GLU A 314 25.93 -10.66 -61.11
CA GLU A 314 26.21 -9.77 -59.97
C GLU A 314 27.17 -10.41 -58.95
N ILE A 315 27.82 -11.53 -59.31
CA ILE A 315 28.76 -12.25 -58.45
C ILE A 315 30.10 -12.31 -59.15
N CYS A 316 31.15 -11.84 -58.49
CA CYS A 316 32.51 -12.02 -59.00
C CYS A 316 32.89 -13.49 -58.90
N ASP A 317 33.40 -14.04 -60.01
CA ASP A 317 33.83 -15.44 -60.09
C ASP A 317 35.09 -15.72 -59.27
N GLU A 318 35.37 -17.01 -59.09
CA GLU A 318 36.61 -17.44 -58.42
C GLU A 318 37.82 -17.15 -59.32
N GLU A 319 38.78 -16.39 -58.80
CA GLU A 319 39.98 -15.96 -59.56
C GLU A 319 41.25 -16.24 -58.75
N ASN A 320 42.32 -16.67 -59.43
CA ASN A 320 43.66 -16.72 -58.84
C ASN A 320 44.43 -15.46 -59.24
N PHE A 321 44.58 -14.52 -58.30
CA PHE A 321 45.27 -13.25 -58.51
C PHE A 321 46.20 -12.95 -57.34
N ALA A 322 47.41 -12.45 -57.63
CA ALA A 322 48.45 -12.16 -56.64
C ALA A 322 48.81 -13.35 -55.72
N ASN A 323 48.86 -14.57 -56.29
CA ASN A 323 49.12 -15.83 -55.56
C ASN A 323 48.08 -16.17 -54.49
N VAL A 324 46.86 -15.64 -54.64
CA VAL A 324 45.76 -15.82 -53.71
C VAL A 324 44.51 -16.24 -54.49
N VAL A 325 43.78 -17.23 -53.97
CA VAL A 325 42.51 -17.66 -54.55
C VAL A 325 41.38 -16.84 -53.94
N TRP A 326 40.79 -15.97 -54.76
CA TRP A 326 39.63 -15.16 -54.43
C TRP A 326 38.37 -15.96 -54.70
N LYS A 327 37.64 -16.34 -53.66
CA LYS A 327 36.40 -17.11 -53.80
C LYS A 327 35.26 -16.24 -54.36
N ARG A 328 34.28 -16.91 -54.95
CA ARG A 328 33.06 -16.26 -55.46
C ARG A 328 32.45 -15.34 -54.41
N THR A 329 32.23 -14.08 -54.78
CA THR A 329 31.80 -13.02 -53.85
C THR A 329 30.77 -12.13 -54.53
N PRO A 330 29.60 -11.91 -53.94
CA PRO A 330 28.60 -10.99 -54.48
C PRO A 330 29.09 -9.55 -54.58
N ALA A 331 28.59 -8.82 -55.57
CA ALA A 331 28.87 -7.40 -55.67
C ALA A 331 28.35 -6.64 -54.44
N GLY A 332 29.18 -5.72 -53.95
CA GLY A 332 28.98 -5.03 -52.67
C GLY A 332 29.69 -5.71 -51.49
N ASP A 333 29.99 -7.00 -51.58
CA ASP A 333 30.77 -7.71 -50.56
C ASP A 333 32.29 -7.61 -50.81
N THR A 334 33.06 -7.91 -49.78
CA THR A 334 34.53 -7.87 -49.81
C THR A 334 35.07 -9.23 -49.41
N ALA A 335 35.88 -9.83 -50.28
CA ALA A 335 36.64 -11.02 -49.95
C ALA A 335 37.88 -10.63 -49.14
N ALA A 336 38.23 -11.48 -48.17
CA ALA A 336 39.36 -11.26 -47.30
C ALA A 336 40.27 -12.50 -47.29
N MET A 337 41.57 -12.26 -47.45
CA MET A 337 42.62 -13.27 -47.43
C MET A 337 43.72 -12.86 -46.46
N ARG A 338 44.47 -13.81 -45.92
CA ARG A 338 45.54 -13.48 -44.97
C ARG A 338 46.70 -12.82 -45.70
N CYS A 339 47.33 -11.84 -45.07
CA CYS A 339 48.59 -11.28 -45.55
C CYS A 339 49.69 -12.37 -45.59
N PRO A 340 50.78 -12.16 -46.36
CA PRO A 340 51.95 -13.03 -46.36
C PRO A 340 52.54 -13.19 -44.95
N PRO A 341 53.29 -14.27 -44.65
CA PRO A 341 53.78 -14.57 -43.31
C PRO A 341 54.73 -13.51 -42.72
N THR A 342 55.32 -12.66 -43.57
CA THR A 342 56.14 -11.50 -43.16
C THR A 342 55.30 -10.32 -42.62
N ALA A 343 53.99 -10.39 -42.76
CA ALA A 343 53.04 -9.39 -42.29
C ALA A 343 51.85 -10.03 -41.57
N THR A 344 51.07 -9.20 -40.90
CA THR A 344 49.85 -9.63 -40.22
C THR A 344 48.67 -8.80 -40.65
N GLY A 345 47.48 -9.42 -40.61
CA GLY A 345 46.22 -8.81 -41.00
C GLY A 345 45.60 -9.46 -42.23
N LEU A 346 44.87 -8.69 -43.03
CA LEU A 346 44.11 -9.20 -44.17
C LEU A 346 44.32 -8.37 -45.44
N ILE A 347 44.45 -9.05 -46.57
CA ILE A 347 44.30 -8.49 -47.91
C ILE A 347 42.81 -8.47 -48.21
N LEU A 348 42.28 -7.33 -48.64
CA LEU A 348 40.86 -7.17 -48.96
C LEU A 348 40.69 -6.92 -50.45
N ARG A 349 39.72 -7.57 -51.07
CA ARG A 349 39.37 -7.32 -52.47
C ARG A 349 37.86 -7.21 -52.58
N ARG A 350 37.39 -6.13 -53.19
CA ARG A 350 35.97 -5.81 -53.28
C ARG A 350 35.43 -6.28 -54.63
N CYS A 351 34.23 -6.83 -54.60
CA CYS A 351 33.46 -7.10 -55.81
C CYS A 351 32.49 -5.95 -56.04
N THR A 352 32.50 -5.35 -57.22
CA THR A 352 31.64 -4.21 -57.59
C THR A 352 30.94 -4.43 -58.91
N LEU A 353 29.81 -3.75 -59.10
CA LEU A 353 29.15 -3.70 -60.39
C LEU A 353 29.73 -2.55 -61.22
N ASP A 354 29.96 -2.79 -62.49
CA ASP A 354 30.22 -1.74 -63.47
C ASP A 354 28.94 -0.97 -63.84
N GLU A 355 29.05 -0.04 -64.80
CA GLU A 355 27.92 0.75 -65.27
C GLU A 355 26.83 -0.08 -65.96
N GLU A 356 27.18 -1.28 -66.45
CA GLU A 356 26.28 -2.23 -67.11
C GLU A 356 25.62 -3.20 -66.10
N GLY A 357 26.04 -3.16 -64.83
CA GLY A 357 25.53 -4.02 -63.77
C GLY A 357 26.23 -5.37 -63.68
N ILE A 358 27.41 -5.54 -64.31
CA ILE A 358 28.19 -6.77 -64.29
C ILE A 358 29.24 -6.69 -63.18
N ALA A 359 29.34 -7.77 -62.41
CA ALA A 359 30.29 -7.88 -61.31
C ALA A 359 31.72 -8.05 -61.82
N TYR A 360 32.62 -7.21 -61.32
CA TYR A 360 34.06 -7.31 -61.54
C TYR A 360 34.83 -7.11 -60.23
N TRP A 361 36.02 -7.70 -60.17
CA TRP A 361 36.91 -7.55 -59.03
C TRP A 361 37.69 -6.23 -59.11
N GLU A 362 37.66 -5.43 -58.04
CA GLU A 362 38.60 -4.33 -57.86
C GLU A 362 40.03 -4.85 -57.61
N ASN A 363 41.02 -3.96 -57.66
CA ASN A 363 42.38 -4.30 -57.24
C ASN A 363 42.42 -4.67 -55.74
N PRO A 364 43.22 -5.66 -55.34
CA PRO A 364 43.37 -6.00 -53.94
C PRO A 364 44.03 -4.86 -53.17
N THR A 365 43.57 -4.69 -51.93
CA THR A 365 44.04 -3.68 -51.00
C THR A 365 44.79 -4.33 -49.84
N TYR A 366 45.94 -3.76 -49.52
CA TYR A 366 46.89 -4.14 -48.48
C TYR A 366 46.90 -3.14 -47.31
N MET A 367 45.94 -2.22 -47.25
CA MET A 367 45.74 -1.30 -46.12
C MET A 367 45.67 -1.97 -44.74
N LYS A 368 45.17 -3.23 -44.69
CA LYS A 368 45.10 -4.03 -43.45
C LYS A 368 46.24 -5.03 -43.32
N CYS A 369 47.28 -4.92 -44.13
CA CYS A 369 48.53 -5.65 -43.96
C CYS A 369 49.58 -4.74 -43.33
N THR A 370 50.13 -5.18 -42.20
CA THR A 370 51.25 -4.50 -41.54
C THR A 370 52.39 -5.48 -41.36
N SER A 371 53.56 -5.13 -41.88
CA SER A 371 54.80 -5.89 -41.75
C SER A 371 55.15 -6.09 -40.28
N ASN A 372 55.71 -7.25 -39.96
CA ASN A 372 55.97 -7.63 -38.57
C ASN A 372 56.89 -6.65 -37.84
N ASP A 373 57.82 -6.01 -38.56
CA ASP A 373 58.73 -5.00 -38.00
C ASP A 373 58.00 -3.74 -37.52
N TYR A 374 57.11 -3.18 -38.34
CA TYR A 374 56.27 -2.04 -37.95
C TYR A 374 55.29 -2.40 -36.84
N ARG A 375 54.72 -3.61 -36.87
CA ARG A 375 53.89 -4.11 -35.78
C ARG A 375 54.66 -4.19 -34.45
N HIS A 376 55.91 -4.65 -34.48
CA HIS A 376 56.75 -4.68 -33.29
C HIS A 376 57.01 -3.27 -32.76
N ILE A 377 57.29 -2.29 -33.64
CA ILE A 377 57.41 -0.88 -33.25
C ILE A 377 56.11 -0.34 -32.63
N GLN A 378 54.94 -0.63 -33.22
CA GLN A 378 53.65 -0.24 -32.64
C GLN A 378 53.44 -0.82 -31.25
N MET A 379 53.82 -2.08 -31.03
CA MET A 379 53.73 -2.72 -29.71
C MET A 379 54.64 -2.05 -28.68
N MET A 380 55.91 -1.77 -29.04
CA MET A 380 56.83 -1.01 -28.18
C MET A 380 56.27 0.36 -27.84
N THR A 381 55.75 1.07 -28.85
CA THR A 381 55.17 2.42 -28.68
C THR A 381 53.97 2.40 -27.74
N ARG A 382 53.06 1.42 -27.88
CA ARG A 382 51.90 1.27 -26.99
C ARG A 382 52.29 0.97 -25.55
N GLU A 383 53.35 0.18 -25.34
CA GLU A 383 53.87 -0.06 -24.00
C GLU A 383 54.39 1.22 -23.35
N HIS A 384 55.18 2.02 -24.08
CA HIS A 384 55.67 3.31 -23.60
C HIS A 384 54.53 4.32 -23.39
N LEU A 385 53.53 4.35 -24.26
CA LEU A 385 52.35 5.21 -24.09
C LEU A 385 51.57 4.85 -22.81
N ALA A 386 51.39 3.55 -22.54
CA ALA A 386 50.73 3.09 -21.30
C ALA A 386 51.54 3.44 -20.05
N LYS A 387 52.88 3.38 -20.10
CA LYS A 387 53.76 3.85 -19.01
C LYS A 387 53.63 5.38 -18.81
N ALA A 388 53.65 6.14 -19.90
CA ALA A 388 53.51 7.59 -19.88
C ALA A 388 52.12 8.04 -19.38
N GLN A 389 51.06 7.28 -19.68
CA GLN A 389 49.70 7.48 -19.14
C GLN A 389 49.65 7.32 -17.62
N ARG A 390 50.50 6.49 -17.04
CA ARG A 390 50.62 6.28 -15.59
C ARG A 390 51.63 7.24 -14.92
N GLY A 391 52.19 8.19 -15.68
CA GLY A 391 53.20 9.13 -15.17
C GLY A 391 54.57 8.50 -14.92
N LEU A 392 54.84 7.31 -15.46
CA LEU A 392 56.14 6.65 -15.32
C LEU A 392 57.08 7.12 -16.42
N ALA A 393 58.30 7.53 -16.05
CA ALA A 393 59.39 7.76 -16.98
C ALA A 393 59.94 6.41 -17.46
N GLY A 394 59.38 5.90 -18.55
CA GLY A 394 59.97 4.83 -19.34
C GLY A 394 61.24 5.30 -20.06
N ASP A 395 62.36 4.69 -19.70
CA ASP A 395 63.60 4.66 -20.48
C ASP A 395 63.37 3.94 -21.84
N GLY A 396 64.13 4.28 -22.87
CA GLY A 396 64.03 3.65 -24.21
C GLY A 396 62.97 4.24 -25.16
N VAL A 397 62.27 5.32 -24.79
CA VAL A 397 61.32 6.01 -25.69
C VAL A 397 62.00 6.51 -26.98
N SER A 398 63.23 7.04 -26.87
CA SER A 398 64.03 7.46 -28.03
C SER A 398 64.39 6.32 -28.99
N ASP A 399 64.52 5.09 -28.47
CA ASP A 399 64.85 3.91 -29.29
C ASP A 399 63.72 3.55 -30.25
N VAL A 400 62.48 3.91 -29.93
CA VAL A 400 61.31 3.71 -30.80
C VAL A 400 61.49 4.51 -32.09
N LEU A 401 61.82 5.81 -31.99
CA LEU A 401 62.04 6.67 -33.16
C LEU A 401 63.31 6.28 -33.92
N ALA A 402 64.37 5.89 -33.23
CA ALA A 402 65.59 5.40 -33.88
C ALA A 402 65.29 4.14 -34.73
N LYS A 403 64.60 3.15 -34.17
CA LYS A 403 64.20 1.94 -34.91
C LYS A 403 63.22 2.26 -36.05
N LEU A 404 62.28 3.17 -35.82
CA LEU A 404 61.33 3.59 -36.86
C LEU A 404 62.05 4.23 -38.04
N ARG A 405 63.03 5.12 -37.80
CA ARG A 405 63.87 5.70 -38.85
C ARG A 405 64.58 4.63 -39.65
N THR A 406 65.29 3.70 -38.98
CA THR A 406 66.04 2.64 -39.65
C THR A 406 65.15 1.73 -40.50
N ILE A 407 64.01 1.30 -39.97
CA ILE A 407 63.11 0.39 -40.70
C ILE A 407 62.41 1.14 -41.84
N SER A 408 62.04 2.41 -41.64
CA SER A 408 61.40 3.21 -42.70
C SER A 408 62.35 3.63 -43.81
N SER A 409 63.67 3.68 -43.58
CA SER A 409 64.64 3.95 -44.66
C SER A 409 64.79 2.78 -45.63
N ASP A 410 64.48 1.55 -45.20
CA ASP A 410 64.47 0.37 -46.06
C ASP A 410 63.21 0.28 -46.94
N GLY A 411 62.26 1.20 -46.74
CA GLY A 411 61.01 1.33 -47.49
C GLY A 411 59.80 0.68 -46.81
N THR A 412 58.65 0.76 -47.47
CA THR A 412 57.40 0.12 -47.02
C THR A 412 56.92 -0.93 -48.01
N SER A 413 56.42 -2.05 -47.50
CA SER A 413 55.91 -3.14 -48.34
C SER A 413 54.43 -2.97 -48.63
N TYR A 414 53.65 -2.56 -47.63
CA TYR A 414 52.19 -2.47 -47.71
C TYR A 414 51.68 -1.08 -47.36
N SER A 415 50.51 -0.71 -47.87
CA SER A 415 49.82 0.54 -47.55
C SER A 415 49.46 0.63 -46.05
N GLY A 416 49.24 -0.52 -45.38
CA GLY A 416 49.08 -0.58 -43.94
C GLY A 416 50.35 -0.29 -43.13
N ASP A 417 51.55 -0.38 -43.73
CA ASP A 417 52.81 0.03 -43.08
C ASP A 417 52.85 1.55 -42.92
N LEU A 418 52.42 2.31 -43.95
CA LEU A 418 52.34 3.78 -43.89
C LEU A 418 51.43 4.22 -42.73
N LEU A 419 50.25 3.61 -42.65
CA LEU A 419 49.29 3.87 -41.56
C LEU A 419 49.86 3.49 -40.19
N ALA A 420 50.63 2.40 -40.12
CA ALA A 420 51.28 1.99 -38.88
C ALA A 420 52.35 3.01 -38.44
N ILE A 421 53.16 3.53 -39.36
CA ILE A 421 54.15 4.57 -39.08
C ILE A 421 53.46 5.84 -38.58
N VAL A 422 52.38 6.30 -39.23
CA VAL A 422 51.60 7.47 -38.78
C VAL A 422 51.07 7.27 -37.36
N ASP A 423 50.52 6.09 -37.04
CA ASP A 423 50.08 5.75 -35.68
C ASP A 423 51.23 5.78 -34.66
N VAL A 424 52.40 5.26 -35.03
CA VAL A 424 53.60 5.34 -34.17
C VAL A 424 54.00 6.79 -33.92
N LEU A 425 54.14 7.60 -34.96
CA LEU A 425 54.52 9.02 -34.86
C LEU A 425 53.49 9.81 -34.02
N LYS A 426 52.20 9.51 -34.18
CA LYS A 426 51.12 10.09 -33.38
C LYS A 426 51.27 9.75 -31.91
N ASN A 427 51.41 8.47 -31.58
CA ASN A 427 51.57 8.04 -30.21
C ASN A 427 52.87 8.56 -29.58
N MET A 428 53.95 8.69 -30.35
CA MET A 428 55.20 9.32 -29.90
C MET A 428 55.01 10.81 -29.59
N THR A 429 54.28 11.54 -30.44
CA THR A 429 53.93 12.94 -30.20
C THR A 429 53.12 13.10 -28.91
N GLU A 430 52.15 12.21 -28.66
CA GLU A 430 51.40 12.18 -27.40
C GLU A 430 52.27 11.88 -26.17
N ILE A 431 53.29 11.03 -26.30
CA ILE A 431 54.25 10.75 -25.22
C ILE A 431 55.06 12.02 -24.91
N PHE A 432 55.61 12.70 -25.93
CA PHE A 432 56.41 13.91 -25.74
C PHE A 432 55.60 15.15 -25.33
N ARG A 433 54.29 15.18 -25.61
CA ARG A 433 53.40 16.23 -25.11
C ARG A 433 53.31 16.25 -23.57
N ARG A 434 53.59 15.12 -22.91
CA ARG A 434 53.55 15.01 -21.44
C ARG A 434 54.79 15.64 -20.80
N SER A 435 54.60 16.32 -19.66
CA SER A 435 55.62 17.14 -18.99
C SER A 435 56.96 16.44 -18.74
N TYR A 436 56.94 15.13 -18.45
CA TYR A 436 58.12 14.37 -18.03
C TYR A 436 59.05 13.90 -19.18
N TYR A 437 58.68 14.15 -20.44
CA TYR A 437 59.47 13.71 -21.60
C TYR A 437 59.83 14.86 -22.52
N SER A 438 61.11 15.23 -22.58
CA SER A 438 61.59 16.20 -23.58
C SER A 438 62.24 15.45 -24.75
N PRO A 439 61.81 15.69 -26.00
CA PRO A 439 62.50 15.15 -27.16
C PRO A 439 63.93 15.69 -27.23
N ARG A 440 64.90 14.81 -27.51
CA ARG A 440 66.30 15.17 -27.78
C ARG A 440 66.44 15.60 -29.23
N ALA A 441 67.54 16.28 -29.58
CA ALA A 441 67.80 16.66 -30.98
C ALA A 441 67.76 15.46 -31.95
N ALA A 442 68.32 14.30 -31.53
CA ALA A 442 68.25 13.07 -32.31
C ALA A 442 66.82 12.53 -32.47
N ASP A 443 65.92 12.73 -31.49
CA ASP A 443 64.52 12.33 -31.60
C ASP A 443 63.80 13.19 -32.65
N VAL A 444 64.11 14.50 -32.68
CA VAL A 444 63.58 15.42 -33.69
C VAL A 444 64.06 15.00 -35.08
N GLU A 445 65.37 14.80 -35.27
CA GLU A 445 65.93 14.34 -36.55
C GLU A 445 65.30 13.01 -37.01
N ASN A 446 65.17 12.04 -36.09
CA ASN A 446 64.58 10.74 -36.40
C ASN A 446 63.10 10.86 -36.80
N PHE A 447 62.33 11.71 -36.11
CA PHE A 447 60.92 11.95 -36.44
C PHE A 447 60.80 12.57 -37.84
N ILE A 448 61.55 13.63 -38.11
CA ILE A 448 61.50 14.33 -39.41
C ILE A 448 61.98 13.42 -40.54
N GLN A 449 63.03 12.63 -40.32
CA GLN A 449 63.47 11.64 -41.31
C GLN A 449 62.42 10.55 -41.56
N SER A 450 61.74 10.04 -40.53
CA SER A 450 60.63 9.09 -40.73
C SER A 450 59.47 9.69 -41.52
N VAL A 451 59.15 10.96 -41.32
CA VAL A 451 58.16 11.68 -42.16
C VAL A 451 58.67 11.81 -43.59
N SER A 452 59.95 12.14 -43.78
CA SER A 452 60.56 12.20 -45.12
C SER A 452 60.49 10.86 -45.85
N ASN A 453 60.74 9.75 -45.15
CA ASN A 453 60.67 8.40 -45.71
C ASN A 453 59.23 8.03 -46.12
N LEU A 454 58.22 8.50 -45.37
CA LEU A 454 56.81 8.33 -45.75
C LEU A 454 56.45 9.07 -47.04
N LEU A 455 57.06 10.23 -47.28
CA LEU A 455 56.80 11.13 -48.41
C LEU A 455 57.59 10.77 -49.68
N MET A 456 58.36 9.69 -49.66
CA MET A 456 59.06 9.16 -50.82
C MET A 456 58.10 8.84 -51.98
N GLU A 457 58.51 9.10 -53.22
CA GLU A 457 57.68 8.95 -54.41
C GLU A 457 57.22 7.49 -54.62
N GLU A 458 58.05 6.53 -54.21
CA GLU A 458 57.76 5.09 -54.24
C GLU A 458 56.54 4.72 -53.39
N ASN A 459 56.13 5.56 -52.44
CA ASN A 459 54.95 5.35 -51.61
C ASN A 459 53.67 5.94 -52.21
N ARG A 460 53.71 6.59 -53.38
CA ARG A 460 52.54 7.27 -53.98
C ARG A 460 51.31 6.36 -54.12
N GLU A 461 51.45 5.21 -54.79
CA GLU A 461 50.33 4.28 -55.00
C GLU A 461 49.78 3.73 -53.67
N ARG A 462 50.66 3.51 -52.69
CA ARG A 462 50.28 3.06 -51.34
C ARG A 462 49.50 4.13 -50.57
N TRP A 463 49.85 5.40 -50.75
CA TRP A 463 49.09 6.52 -50.19
C TRP A 463 47.73 6.69 -50.86
N GLU A 464 47.66 6.58 -52.18
CA GLU A 464 46.39 6.61 -52.92
C GLU A 464 45.44 5.50 -52.43
N GLU A 465 45.98 4.30 -52.21
CA GLU A 465 45.23 3.20 -51.62
C GLU A 465 44.79 3.52 -50.18
N ALA A 466 45.71 3.96 -49.31
CA ALA A 466 45.41 4.27 -47.90
C ALA A 466 44.35 5.37 -47.73
N GLN A 467 44.28 6.32 -48.66
CA GLN A 467 43.29 7.41 -48.66
C GLN A 467 41.85 6.93 -48.85
N LEU A 468 41.62 5.70 -49.33
CA LEU A 468 40.28 5.12 -49.51
C LEU A 468 39.50 4.93 -48.18
N LEU A 469 40.19 4.81 -47.04
CA LEU A 469 39.58 4.54 -45.73
C LEU A 469 39.53 5.73 -44.76
N GLY A 470 40.00 6.92 -45.19
CA GLY A 470 39.89 8.15 -44.40
C GLY A 470 41.18 8.75 -43.82
N PRO A 471 42.19 8.01 -43.31
CA PRO A 471 43.46 8.61 -42.90
C PRO A 471 44.17 9.15 -44.13
N ASN A 472 44.26 10.47 -44.20
CA ASN A 472 44.74 11.19 -45.36
C ASN A 472 46.12 11.79 -45.05
N ILE A 473 46.90 12.11 -46.07
CA ILE A 473 48.15 12.88 -45.94
C ILE A 473 47.96 14.18 -45.14
N LYS A 474 46.73 14.71 -45.10
CA LYS A 474 46.34 15.83 -44.22
C LYS A 474 46.52 15.52 -42.73
N GLU A 475 46.25 14.30 -42.28
CA GLU A 475 46.47 13.90 -40.89
C GLU A 475 47.97 13.81 -40.56
N LEU A 476 48.80 13.38 -41.52
CA LEU A 476 50.25 13.41 -41.37
C LEU A 476 50.76 14.84 -41.17
N PHE A 477 50.30 15.81 -41.98
CA PHE A 477 50.73 17.20 -41.81
C PHE A 477 50.23 17.84 -40.52
N ARG A 478 48.99 17.55 -40.09
CA ARG A 478 48.51 17.95 -38.74
C ARG A 478 49.35 17.34 -37.63
N LEU A 479 49.78 16.09 -37.79
CA LEU A 479 50.67 15.44 -36.84
C LEU A 479 52.06 16.12 -36.80
N VAL A 480 52.59 16.57 -37.94
CA VAL A 480 53.82 17.37 -37.98
C VAL A 480 53.64 18.69 -37.24
N GLU A 481 52.52 19.39 -37.46
CA GLU A 481 52.17 20.61 -36.70
C GLU A 481 52.10 20.35 -35.19
N ASP A 482 51.38 19.31 -34.76
CA ASP A 482 51.28 18.89 -33.37
C ASP A 482 52.65 18.61 -32.73
N PHE A 483 53.57 18.00 -33.49
CA PHE A 483 54.93 17.70 -33.02
C PHE A 483 55.79 18.96 -32.94
N VAL A 484 55.65 19.88 -33.90
CA VAL A 484 56.30 21.21 -33.87
C VAL A 484 55.87 21.99 -32.64
N ASP A 485 54.59 21.96 -32.26
CA ASP A 485 54.10 22.61 -31.04
C ASP A 485 54.74 22.03 -29.77
N VAL A 486 54.89 20.70 -29.70
CA VAL A 486 55.53 20.01 -28.58
C VAL A 486 57.00 20.44 -28.43
N ILE A 487 57.73 20.60 -29.53
CA ILE A 487 59.12 21.10 -29.52
C ILE A 487 59.13 22.58 -29.14
N GLY A 488 58.30 23.40 -29.79
CA GLY A 488 58.24 24.85 -29.60
C GLY A 488 58.01 25.25 -28.15
N LEU A 489 57.15 24.54 -27.43
CA LEU A 489 56.91 24.75 -25.99
C LEU A 489 58.17 24.57 -25.12
N ARG A 490 59.15 23.77 -25.57
CA ARG A 490 60.37 23.44 -24.84
C ARG A 490 61.64 24.14 -25.35
N MET A 491 61.55 24.82 -26.49
CA MET A 491 62.66 25.63 -27.01
C MET A 491 62.94 26.83 -26.09
N ASN A 492 64.18 27.33 -26.10
CA ASN A 492 64.49 28.60 -25.46
C ASN A 492 64.04 29.77 -26.34
N ASP A 493 63.80 30.94 -25.74
CA ASP A 493 63.47 32.14 -26.50
C ASP A 493 64.62 32.49 -27.46
N LEU A 494 64.27 32.91 -28.68
CA LEU A 494 65.20 33.20 -29.79
C LEU A 494 65.95 31.97 -30.33
N GLN A 495 65.56 30.75 -29.95
CA GLN A 495 66.11 29.54 -30.54
C GLN A 495 65.49 29.24 -31.91
N ASP A 496 66.35 28.82 -32.83
CA ASP A 496 65.99 28.36 -34.17
C ASP A 496 66.42 26.91 -34.35
N THR A 497 65.53 26.10 -34.90
CA THR A 497 65.81 24.73 -35.31
C THR A 497 65.48 24.59 -36.79
N TYR A 498 66.38 23.94 -37.52
CA TYR A 498 66.27 23.78 -38.96
C TYR A 498 66.62 22.33 -39.31
N GLU A 499 65.65 21.59 -39.84
CA GLU A 499 65.78 20.20 -40.24
C GLU A 499 65.53 20.09 -41.74
N VAL A 500 66.45 19.44 -42.45
CA VAL A 500 66.43 19.33 -43.91
C VAL A 500 66.61 17.88 -44.31
N THR A 501 65.65 17.37 -45.07
CA THR A 501 65.69 16.02 -45.64
C THR A 501 65.50 16.08 -47.15
N GLU A 502 65.44 14.91 -47.80
CA GLU A 502 65.22 14.80 -49.24
C GLU A 502 63.81 15.21 -49.66
N ASN A 503 62.80 15.07 -48.79
CA ASN A 503 61.39 15.32 -49.13
C ASN A 503 60.71 16.39 -48.25
N LEU A 504 61.40 16.91 -47.22
CA LEU A 504 60.83 17.86 -46.26
C LEU A 504 61.89 18.86 -45.75
N VAL A 505 61.51 20.13 -45.70
CA VAL A 505 62.27 21.17 -45.00
C VAL A 505 61.41 21.71 -43.88
N LEU A 506 61.90 21.65 -42.65
CA LEU A 506 61.21 22.15 -41.47
C LEU A 506 62.06 23.21 -40.76
N SER A 507 61.44 24.34 -40.44
CA SER A 507 62.05 25.35 -39.59
C SER A 507 61.12 25.71 -38.44
N ILE A 508 61.64 25.68 -37.22
CA ILE A 508 60.93 26.03 -36.00
C ILE A 508 61.64 27.22 -35.37
N HIS A 509 60.88 28.29 -35.14
CA HIS A 509 61.38 29.54 -34.56
C HIS A 509 60.62 29.85 -33.28
N ARG A 510 61.33 29.96 -32.14
CA ARG A 510 60.75 30.55 -30.93
C ARG A 510 61.11 32.03 -30.85
N ARG A 511 60.11 32.90 -30.87
CA ARG A 511 60.30 34.36 -30.92
C ARG A 511 59.54 35.04 -29.78
N PRO A 512 60.14 36.04 -29.11
CA PRO A 512 59.39 36.94 -28.25
C PRO A 512 58.45 37.81 -29.09
N VAL A 513 57.34 38.22 -28.50
CA VAL A 513 56.29 39.03 -29.16
C VAL A 513 56.82 40.36 -29.72
N THR A 514 57.93 40.87 -29.20
CA THR A 514 58.54 42.16 -29.58
C THR A 514 59.54 42.07 -30.74
N GLY A 515 59.54 40.97 -31.51
CA GLY A 515 60.48 40.76 -32.63
C GLY A 515 60.35 41.82 -33.74
N THR A 516 61.49 42.27 -34.29
CA THR A 516 61.55 43.45 -35.17
C THR A 516 61.67 43.17 -36.67
N SER A 517 61.89 41.90 -37.09
CA SER A 517 62.19 41.52 -38.49
C SER A 517 61.21 40.49 -39.07
N ASP A 518 60.89 40.64 -40.35
CA ASP A 518 60.14 39.64 -41.12
C ASP A 518 60.95 38.33 -41.24
N ILE A 519 60.26 37.19 -41.28
CA ILE A 519 60.87 35.86 -41.38
C ILE A 519 60.70 35.36 -42.81
N ASN A 520 61.80 34.96 -43.46
CA ASN A 520 61.80 34.41 -44.80
C ASN A 520 62.09 32.91 -44.73
N PHE A 521 61.22 32.09 -45.33
CA PHE A 521 61.37 30.65 -45.40
C PHE A 521 61.17 30.14 -46.84
N PRO A 522 62.00 29.20 -47.35
CA PRO A 522 63.28 28.75 -46.76
C PRO A 522 64.40 29.81 -46.89
N MET A 523 65.42 29.74 -46.03
CA MET A 523 66.51 30.73 -45.98
C MET A 523 67.35 30.77 -47.27
N LYS A 524 67.68 31.99 -47.75
CA LYS A 524 68.34 32.26 -49.05
C LYS A 524 69.75 31.69 -49.25
N SER A 525 70.44 31.27 -48.19
CA SER A 525 71.91 31.08 -48.21
C SER A 525 72.42 30.19 -47.07
N TRP A 526 71.72 29.11 -46.69
CA TRP A 526 72.33 28.11 -45.80
C TRP A 526 73.11 27.11 -46.66
N ARG A 527 74.35 26.79 -46.24
CA ARG A 527 75.27 25.83 -46.89
C ARG A 527 74.78 24.36 -46.83
N GLY A 528 73.47 24.16 -46.67
CA GLY A 528 72.78 22.88 -46.47
C GLY A 528 71.31 22.92 -46.87
N VAL A 529 70.83 23.96 -47.58
CA VAL A 529 69.54 23.87 -48.28
C VAL A 529 69.77 22.99 -49.51
N VAL A 530 69.06 21.87 -49.59
CA VAL A 530 69.18 20.90 -50.69
C VAL A 530 68.69 21.54 -51.99
N ASP A 531 69.31 21.19 -53.12
CA ASP A 531 69.12 21.80 -54.45
C ASP A 531 67.65 21.83 -54.94
N TRP A 532 66.77 20.99 -54.39
CA TRP A 532 65.34 20.95 -54.71
C TRP A 532 64.52 22.03 -53.98
N ALA A 533 64.96 22.49 -52.80
CA ALA A 533 64.30 23.55 -52.03
C ALA A 533 64.69 24.93 -52.59
N ARG A 534 64.18 25.21 -53.81
CA ARG A 534 64.56 26.35 -54.64
C ARG A 534 63.98 27.69 -54.16
N PRO A 535 64.53 28.83 -54.64
CA PRO A 535 64.08 30.18 -54.31
C PRO A 535 62.64 30.57 -54.65
N ASP A 536 61.97 29.83 -55.54
CA ASP A 536 60.69 30.22 -56.14
C ASP A 536 59.50 29.95 -55.22
N ASP A 537 59.59 28.93 -54.34
CA ASP A 537 58.57 28.57 -53.36
C ASP A 537 58.87 29.21 -51.98
N ARG A 538 58.92 30.55 -51.95
CA ARG A 538 59.21 31.32 -50.73
C ARG A 538 58.00 31.95 -50.10
N VAL A 539 57.97 31.92 -48.77
CA VAL A 539 57.02 32.65 -47.95
C VAL A 539 57.75 33.65 -47.06
N THR A 540 57.25 34.88 -47.03
CA THR A 540 57.67 35.92 -46.09
C THR A 540 56.57 36.11 -45.05
N ILE A 541 56.86 35.71 -43.82
CA ILE A 541 55.95 35.88 -42.68
C ILE A 541 56.19 37.27 -42.10
N SER A 542 55.18 38.14 -42.22
CA SER A 542 55.25 39.51 -41.72
C SER A 542 55.31 39.54 -40.19
N ARG A 543 56.16 40.41 -39.65
CA ARG A 543 56.25 40.69 -38.21
C ARG A 543 54.92 41.10 -37.57
N ASN A 544 53.99 41.65 -38.34
CA ASN A 544 52.70 42.15 -37.84
C ASN A 544 51.73 41.03 -37.44
N ILE A 545 52.03 39.76 -37.76
CA ILE A 545 51.19 38.60 -37.45
C ILE A 545 51.35 38.17 -35.99
N LEU A 546 52.48 38.49 -35.34
CA LEU A 546 52.69 38.25 -33.90
C LEU A 546 51.92 39.32 -33.12
N PRO A 547 50.73 39.03 -32.57
CA PRO A 547 49.93 40.06 -31.92
C PRO A 547 50.68 40.54 -30.69
N MET A 548 50.72 41.85 -30.47
CA MET A 548 51.07 42.43 -29.17
C MET A 548 50.14 41.82 -28.12
N GLY A 549 50.60 40.78 -27.43
CA GLY A 549 49.94 40.23 -26.26
C GLY A 549 49.74 41.39 -25.29
N LYS A 550 48.48 41.71 -24.99
CA LYS A 550 48.17 42.61 -23.88
C LYS A 550 48.79 41.97 -22.62
N LEU A 551 49.64 42.77 -21.96
CA LEU A 551 50.23 42.54 -20.65
C LEU A 551 49.26 41.94 -19.64
#